data_AF-A0A061GE02-F1
#
_entry.id   AF-A0A061GE02-F1
#
_cell.length_a   1.000
_cell.length_b   1.000
_cell.length_c   1.000
_cell.angle_alpha   90.00
_cell.angle_beta   90.00
_cell.angle_gamma   90.00
#
_symmetry.space_group_name_H-M   'P 1'
#
loop_
_entity.id
_entity.type
_entity.pdbx_description
1 polymer ?
#
loop_
_entity_poly.entity_id
_entity_poly.type
_entity_poly.pdbx_seq_one_letter_code
_entity_poly.pdbx_strand_id
1 'polypeptide(L)'
;NSNSPPSLTLLSPTPLQKPPPFLPNAAVWAKKTLITALTGALSLTLLVSSPAPSFSRDSTSFQPTQPPQFSNPLPDRCTEEEQQQEQEEDKVELKPEFVTNEEIVQEAWQIVNDSFLDTRRHRWSPQSWLQKREDILGTSIQTRSKAHELIKRMLASLGDPYTRFLSPAEFSKMARYDMTGIGINIREVSDDIGGVKLKVQGLILDGPAHTAGVKQGDEVLAVNGENVRGKSAFEVSSLLQGPNETFVTIKVRHGNCGPTESLQVQRQLVARTPVFYRLEQVSNGPTSAGYMRLKEFNALARKDLFIAMKRLQDMGASFFILDLRDNLGGLVEAGIEIAKLFRSDSICL
;
A
#
# COMPACT_ATOMS: atom_id res chain seq x y z
N ASN A 1 1.56 35.06 77.95
CA ASN A 1 2.37 34.51 76.83
C ASN A 1 1.47 34.16 75.66
N SER A 2 1.14 35.19 74.89
CA SER A 2 0.36 35.15 73.65
C SER A 2 1.30 34.94 72.47
N ASN A 3 1.24 33.77 71.82
CA ASN A 3 1.94 33.53 70.56
C ASN A 3 0.89 33.33 69.45
N SER A 4 0.70 34.38 68.66
CA SER A 4 -0.04 34.37 67.41
C SER A 4 0.80 33.70 66.31
N PRO A 5 0.24 32.81 65.47
CA PRO A 5 0.89 32.41 64.22
C PRO A 5 0.72 33.49 63.13
N PRO A 6 1.69 33.64 62.20
CA PRO A 6 1.70 34.72 61.22
C PRO A 6 0.76 34.50 60.04
N SER A 7 0.23 35.61 59.52
CA SER A 7 -0.68 35.74 58.39
C SER A 7 -0.08 35.24 57.07
N LEU A 8 -0.90 34.52 56.30
CA LEU A 8 -0.65 34.10 54.92
C LEU A 8 -0.72 35.30 53.96
N THR A 9 0.40 35.66 53.36
CA THR A 9 0.45 36.64 52.25
C THR A 9 0.27 35.90 50.93
N LEU A 10 -0.85 36.15 50.24
CA LEU A 10 -1.12 35.69 48.89
C LEU A 10 -0.15 36.36 47.90
N LEU A 11 0.75 35.58 47.32
CA LEU A 11 1.55 35.98 46.16
C LEU A 11 0.67 35.92 44.91
N SER A 12 0.44 37.08 44.30
CA SER A 12 -0.20 37.26 43.00
C SER A 12 0.63 36.60 41.88
N PRO A 13 0.00 35.95 40.88
CA PRO A 13 0.71 35.26 39.82
C PRO A 13 1.41 36.23 38.86
N THR A 14 2.67 35.93 38.57
CA THR A 14 3.50 36.61 37.56
C THR A 14 2.92 36.35 36.17
N PRO A 15 2.81 37.36 35.27
CA PRO A 15 2.29 37.14 33.93
C PRO A 15 3.23 36.27 33.09
N LEU A 16 2.68 35.24 32.43
CA LEU A 16 3.41 34.40 31.48
C LEU A 16 3.99 35.26 30.35
N GLN A 17 5.31 35.22 30.19
CA GLN A 17 6.00 35.73 29.00
C GLN A 17 5.64 34.84 27.80
N LYS A 18 5.07 35.48 26.77
CA LYS A 18 4.76 34.87 25.48
C LYS A 18 6.07 34.49 24.78
N PRO A 19 6.27 33.23 24.34
CA PRO A 19 7.46 32.87 23.58
C PRO A 19 7.45 33.57 22.21
N PRO A 20 8.62 33.93 21.66
CA PRO A 20 8.71 34.58 20.35
C PRO A 20 8.23 33.62 19.24
N PRO A 21 7.68 34.15 18.13
CA PRO A 21 7.25 33.32 17.02
C PRO A 21 8.46 32.64 16.37
N PHE A 22 8.37 31.30 16.25
CA PHE A 22 9.30 30.51 15.44
C PHE A 22 9.13 30.87 13.97
N LEU A 23 10.16 31.46 13.37
CA LEU A 23 10.30 31.59 11.92
C LEU A 23 10.90 30.28 11.39
N PRO A 24 10.30 29.62 10.39
CA PRO A 24 10.93 28.49 9.72
C PRO A 24 12.09 29.00 8.84
N ASN A 25 13.28 28.44 9.04
CA ASN A 25 14.44 28.63 8.17
C ASN A 25 14.14 28.03 6.79
N ALA A 26 13.63 28.87 5.88
CA ALA A 26 13.55 28.60 4.45
C ALA A 26 14.89 28.96 3.80
N ALA A 27 15.83 28.02 3.77
CA ALA A 27 17.06 28.17 3.00
C ALA A 27 17.75 26.84 2.67
N VAL A 28 17.14 25.97 1.86
CA VAL A 28 17.87 25.25 0.80
C VAL A 28 16.89 25.03 -0.37
N TRP A 29 17.37 25.33 -1.59
CA TRP A 29 16.72 25.14 -2.90
C TRP A 29 15.87 26.28 -3.48
N ALA A 30 16.56 27.40 -3.75
CA ALA A 30 16.25 28.26 -4.90
C ALA A 30 17.43 28.18 -5.89
N LYS A 31 17.19 27.65 -7.10
CA LYS A 31 17.83 28.07 -8.38
C LYS A 31 17.38 27.17 -9.54
N LYS A 32 16.36 27.59 -10.28
CA LYS A 32 16.42 27.88 -11.73
C LYS A 32 15.01 28.17 -12.26
N THR A 33 14.71 29.46 -12.39
CA THR A 33 13.79 29.97 -13.41
C THR A 33 14.44 31.20 -14.03
N LEU A 34 14.67 31.16 -15.34
CA LEU A 34 14.73 32.38 -16.15
C LEU A 34 14.27 32.08 -17.58
N ILE A 35 13.00 32.41 -17.81
CA ILE A 35 12.40 33.18 -18.90
C ILE A 35 13.18 33.24 -20.23
N THR A 36 12.52 32.81 -21.31
CA THR A 36 12.42 33.63 -22.53
C THR A 36 11.02 33.45 -23.12
N ALA A 37 10.27 34.56 -23.17
CA ALA A 37 9.07 34.71 -23.96
C ALA A 37 9.46 35.31 -25.31
N LEU A 38 8.95 34.75 -26.41
CA LEU A 38 8.93 35.42 -27.71
C LEU A 38 7.59 35.12 -28.38
N THR A 39 6.90 36.23 -28.62
CA THR A 39 5.61 36.43 -29.27
C THR A 39 5.59 35.93 -30.72
N GLY A 40 4.47 35.37 -31.14
CA GLY A 40 4.16 35.12 -32.55
C GLY A 40 2.67 34.85 -32.73
N ALA A 41 1.91 35.90 -33.03
CA ALA A 41 0.50 35.84 -33.38
C ALA A 41 0.31 35.20 -34.76
N LEU A 42 -0.65 34.29 -34.89
CA LEU A 42 -1.38 34.08 -36.15
C LEU A 42 -2.73 33.42 -35.88
N SER A 43 -3.76 34.26 -35.94
CA SER A 43 -5.16 33.89 -36.14
C SER A 43 -5.37 33.36 -37.55
N LEU A 44 -6.06 32.22 -37.70
CA LEU A 44 -7.01 32.02 -38.80
C LEU A 44 -8.04 30.95 -38.44
N THR A 45 -9.30 31.33 -38.54
CA THR A 45 -10.51 30.54 -38.34
C THR A 45 -10.85 29.64 -39.53
N LEU A 46 -11.39 28.45 -39.21
CA LEU A 46 -12.44 27.65 -39.87
C LEU A 46 -12.39 27.40 -41.39
N LEU A 47 -12.47 26.11 -41.76
CA LEU A 47 -13.52 25.60 -42.66
C LEU A 47 -13.72 24.08 -42.52
N VAL A 48 -15.00 23.73 -42.59
CA VAL A 48 -15.64 22.41 -42.52
C VAL A 48 -15.61 21.75 -43.91
N SER A 49 -15.29 20.45 -44.01
CA SER A 49 -16.04 19.50 -44.84
C SER A 49 -15.59 18.04 -44.64
N SER A 50 -16.53 17.17 -44.28
CA SER A 50 -16.44 15.72 -44.49
C SER A 50 -16.48 15.37 -46.00
N PRO A 51 -16.13 14.13 -46.38
CA PRO A 51 -17.21 13.22 -46.75
C PRO A 51 -17.02 11.77 -46.26
N ALA A 52 -18.15 11.06 -46.25
CA ALA A 52 -18.34 9.65 -45.88
C ALA A 52 -17.91 8.68 -47.01
N PRO A 53 -17.98 7.34 -46.81
CA PRO A 53 -17.17 6.34 -47.51
C PRO A 53 -17.82 5.79 -48.79
N SER A 54 -17.01 5.13 -49.63
CA SER A 54 -17.48 4.34 -50.78
C SER A 54 -16.97 2.89 -50.66
N PHE A 55 -17.89 1.96 -50.96
CA PHE A 55 -17.72 0.51 -51.00
C PHE A 55 -16.68 0.03 -52.03
N SER A 56 -16.04 -1.11 -51.76
CA SER A 56 -16.17 -2.30 -52.62
C SER A 56 -15.64 -3.57 -51.94
N ARG A 57 -16.44 -4.64 -52.08
CA ARG A 57 -16.06 -6.04 -51.91
C ARG A 57 -15.05 -6.42 -53.01
N ASP A 58 -14.07 -7.25 -52.70
CA ASP A 58 -14.02 -8.54 -53.40
C ASP A 58 -13.24 -9.61 -52.64
N SER A 59 -13.77 -10.82 -52.82
CA SER A 59 -13.42 -12.09 -52.21
C SER A 59 -12.31 -12.77 -53.00
N THR A 60 -11.30 -13.33 -52.36
CA THR A 60 -10.72 -14.64 -52.75
C THR A 60 -9.75 -15.16 -51.69
N SER A 61 -9.55 -16.46 -51.76
CA SER A 61 -9.25 -17.40 -50.68
C SER A 61 -7.90 -18.09 -50.82
N PHE A 62 -7.40 -18.66 -49.70
CA PHE A 62 -6.45 -19.78 -49.54
C PHE A 62 -4.91 -19.56 -49.69
N GLN A 63 -4.24 -19.50 -48.53
CA GLN A 63 -3.22 -20.45 -47.97
C GLN A 63 -1.82 -20.69 -48.64
N PRO A 64 -0.82 -21.28 -47.93
CA PRO A 64 0.47 -20.63 -47.66
C PRO A 64 1.71 -21.40 -48.18
N THR A 65 2.87 -20.76 -48.26
CA THR A 65 4.16 -21.42 -48.55
C THR A 65 5.27 -21.02 -47.59
N GLN A 66 5.98 -22.04 -47.09
CA GLN A 66 7.17 -22.02 -46.23
C GLN A 66 8.48 -21.73 -47.02
N PRO A 67 9.63 -21.51 -46.31
CA PRO A 67 10.81 -20.80 -46.84
C PRO A 67 11.96 -21.74 -47.27
N PRO A 68 13.03 -21.22 -47.92
CA PRO A 68 14.26 -21.98 -48.14
C PRO A 68 15.47 -21.54 -47.27
N GLN A 69 16.36 -22.51 -47.03
CA GLN A 69 17.71 -22.41 -46.43
C GLN A 69 18.81 -22.73 -47.48
N PHE A 70 20.09 -22.55 -47.05
CA PHE A 70 21.39 -22.95 -47.64
C PHE A 70 21.99 -21.97 -48.69
N SER A 71 23.29 -21.65 -48.79
CA SER A 71 24.55 -21.97 -48.07
C SER A 71 25.75 -21.20 -48.73
N ASN A 72 26.69 -20.66 -47.92
CA ASN A 72 28.18 -20.46 -48.02
C ASN A 72 28.99 -20.53 -49.37
N PRO A 73 30.32 -20.14 -49.44
CA PRO A 73 31.15 -19.13 -48.72
C PRO A 73 32.31 -18.38 -49.53
N LEU A 74 32.89 -17.30 -48.92
CA LEU A 74 34.28 -16.69 -48.94
C LEU A 74 34.97 -16.15 -50.24
N PRO A 75 36.07 -15.34 -50.19
CA PRO A 75 36.50 -14.23 -49.27
C PRO A 75 37.23 -13.02 -49.96
N ASP A 76 37.50 -11.93 -49.21
CA ASP A 76 38.77 -11.13 -49.21
C ASP A 76 38.65 -9.96 -48.18
N ARG A 77 39.34 -10.01 -47.03
CA ARG A 77 40.65 -9.41 -46.65
C ARG A 77 40.58 -7.93 -46.18
N CYS A 78 40.47 -7.70 -44.86
CA CYS A 78 41.48 -7.21 -43.88
C CYS A 78 41.76 -5.69 -43.86
N THR A 79 41.44 -5.02 -42.73
CA THR A 79 42.44 -4.24 -41.95
C THR A 79 42.03 -4.19 -40.47
N GLU A 80 42.99 -4.51 -39.61
CA GLU A 80 42.98 -4.30 -38.16
C GLU A 80 43.37 -2.85 -37.86
N GLU A 81 42.67 -2.17 -36.97
CA GLU A 81 43.22 -1.19 -36.01
C GLU A 81 42.10 -0.68 -35.08
N GLU A 82 42.48 -0.38 -33.83
CA GLU A 82 41.68 0.18 -32.72
C GLU A 82 40.87 -0.81 -31.86
N GLN A 83 41.61 -1.63 -31.09
CA GLN A 83 41.18 -2.00 -29.74
C GLN A 83 41.72 -0.96 -28.75
N GLN A 84 40.83 -0.24 -28.06
CA GLN A 84 40.80 -0.07 -26.60
C GLN A 84 39.85 1.07 -26.21
N GLN A 85 39.03 0.78 -25.19
CA GLN A 85 38.09 1.64 -24.47
C GLN A 85 36.64 1.57 -24.94
N GLU A 86 35.90 0.60 -24.37
CA GLU A 86 34.60 0.89 -23.76
C GLU A 86 34.26 -0.20 -22.72
N GLN A 87 34.50 0.19 -21.47
CA GLN A 87 33.70 -0.11 -20.28
C GLN A 87 33.60 -1.58 -19.83
N GLU A 88 34.56 -1.94 -18.95
CA GLU A 88 34.27 -2.79 -17.79
C GLU A 88 33.05 -2.21 -17.06
N GLU A 89 31.88 -2.81 -17.30
CA GLU A 89 30.77 -2.70 -16.36
C GLU A 89 31.22 -3.37 -15.06
N ASP A 90 31.60 -2.51 -14.12
CA ASP A 90 31.90 -2.84 -12.74
C ASP A 90 30.69 -3.57 -12.15
N LYS A 91 30.76 -4.91 -12.17
CA LYS A 91 29.80 -5.78 -11.53
C LYS A 91 29.96 -5.56 -10.03
N VAL A 92 29.24 -4.57 -9.50
CA VAL A 92 29.09 -4.36 -8.07
C VAL A 92 28.42 -5.62 -7.52
N GLU A 93 29.25 -6.55 -7.07
CA GLU A 93 28.86 -7.65 -6.22
C GLU A 93 28.37 -7.01 -4.91
N LEU A 94 27.06 -6.74 -4.86
CA LEU A 94 26.34 -6.34 -3.65
C LEU A 94 26.51 -7.48 -2.64
N LYS A 95 27.60 -7.41 -1.86
CA LYS A 95 27.75 -8.18 -0.63
C LYS A 95 26.51 -7.89 0.22
N PRO A 96 25.84 -8.90 0.80
CA PRO A 96 24.74 -8.63 1.69
C PRO A 96 25.27 -7.77 2.83
N GLU A 97 24.80 -6.53 2.91
CA GLU A 97 25.14 -5.62 3.99
C GLU A 97 24.68 -6.27 5.29
N PHE A 98 25.61 -6.78 6.09
CA PHE A 98 25.31 -7.43 7.35
C PHE A 98 24.90 -6.34 8.35
N VAL A 99 23.60 -6.03 8.40
CA VAL A 99 23.05 -5.06 9.35
C VAL A 99 23.33 -5.54 10.78
N THR A 100 24.17 -4.78 11.49
CA THR A 100 24.57 -5.02 12.87
C THR A 100 23.38 -4.90 13.84
N ASN A 101 23.56 -5.35 15.08
CA ASN A 101 22.50 -5.26 16.09
C ASN A 101 22.24 -3.81 16.50
N GLU A 102 23.31 -3.02 16.58
CA GLU A 102 23.32 -1.59 16.88
C GLU A 102 22.59 -0.80 15.79
N GLU A 103 22.86 -1.10 14.52
CA GLU A 103 22.19 -0.43 13.39
C GLU A 103 20.67 -0.64 13.40
N ILE A 104 20.18 -1.84 13.72
CA ILE A 104 18.72 -2.06 13.81
C ILE A 104 18.08 -1.24 14.93
N VAL A 105 18.74 -1.16 16.09
CA VAL A 105 18.23 -0.36 17.20
C VAL A 105 18.23 1.12 16.82
N GLN A 106 19.28 1.59 16.17
CA GLN A 106 19.40 2.96 15.69
C GLN A 106 18.33 3.29 14.64
N GLU A 107 18.11 2.41 13.67
CA GLU A 107 17.08 2.56 12.64
C GLU A 107 15.69 2.63 13.27
N ALA A 108 15.37 1.70 14.17
CA ALA A 108 14.09 1.71 14.88
C ALA A 108 13.89 2.99 15.70
N TRP A 109 14.94 3.51 16.33
CA TRP A 109 14.90 4.80 17.04
C TRP A 109 14.64 5.97 16.09
N GLN A 110 15.33 6.00 14.95
CA GLN A 110 15.24 7.06 13.94
C GLN A 110 13.84 7.15 13.35
N ILE A 111 13.24 6.00 12.99
CA ILE A 111 11.87 5.95 12.47
C ILE A 111 10.89 6.62 13.44
N VAL A 112 10.99 6.31 14.74
CA VAL A 112 10.12 6.91 15.76
C VAL A 112 10.43 8.40 15.92
N ASN A 113 11.72 8.78 15.93
CA ASN A 113 12.12 10.18 16.05
C ASN A 113 11.48 11.06 14.95
N ASP A 114 11.40 10.53 13.73
CA ASP A 114 10.98 11.30 12.57
C ASP A 114 9.46 11.27 12.34
N SER A 115 8.76 10.24 12.83
CA SER A 115 7.35 9.99 12.47
C SER A 115 6.37 9.87 13.64
N PHE A 116 6.85 9.83 14.89
CA PHE A 116 5.98 9.60 16.03
C PHE A 116 5.02 10.78 16.27
N LEU A 117 3.73 10.45 16.42
CA LEU A 117 2.67 11.41 16.71
C LEU A 117 2.28 11.32 18.19
N ASP A 118 2.76 12.26 19.01
CA ASP A 118 2.27 12.38 20.39
C ASP A 118 0.87 13.00 20.40
N THR A 119 -0.12 12.13 20.59
CA THR A 119 -1.54 12.54 20.58
C THR A 119 -2.08 12.77 21.99
N ARG A 120 -1.42 12.28 23.05
CA ARG A 120 -2.15 12.02 24.29
C ARG A 120 -1.39 12.23 25.60
N ARG A 121 -0.05 12.25 25.65
CA ARG A 121 0.66 12.37 26.95
C ARG A 121 2.04 12.96 26.73
N HIS A 122 2.33 14.08 27.41
CA HIS A 122 3.63 14.80 27.43
C HIS A 122 4.80 14.01 28.05
N ARG A 123 4.86 12.69 27.85
CA ARG A 123 5.91 11.79 28.31
C ARG A 123 7.02 11.62 27.26
N TRP A 124 6.75 12.04 26.03
CA TRP A 124 7.70 12.05 24.94
C TRP A 124 8.14 13.49 24.64
N SER A 125 9.42 13.68 24.42
CA SER A 125 10.01 14.90 23.87
C SER A 125 11.23 14.53 23.05
N PRO A 126 11.64 15.32 22.05
CA PRO A 126 12.86 15.06 21.28
C PRO A 126 14.08 14.86 22.18
N GLN A 127 14.20 15.65 23.27
CA GLN A 127 15.32 15.53 24.22
C GLN A 127 15.27 14.23 25.02
N SER A 128 14.10 13.83 25.53
CA SER A 128 13.97 12.57 26.28
C SER A 128 14.15 11.35 25.37
N TRP A 129 13.76 11.47 24.09
CA TRP A 129 13.98 10.42 23.08
C TRP A 129 15.45 10.29 22.70
N LEU A 130 16.17 11.40 22.54
CA LEU A 130 17.63 11.40 22.36
C LEU A 130 18.35 10.77 23.54
N GLN A 131 17.97 11.12 24.78
CA GLN A 131 18.55 10.49 25.97
C GLN A 131 18.33 8.96 25.95
N LYS A 132 17.15 8.51 25.50
CA LYS A 132 16.84 7.09 25.39
C LYS A 132 17.76 6.36 24.42
N ARG A 133 18.16 7.01 23.32
CA ARG A 133 19.13 6.47 22.37
C ARG A 133 20.49 6.26 23.03
N GLU A 134 21.01 7.29 23.69
CA GLU A 134 22.32 7.22 24.36
C GLU A 134 22.34 6.12 25.42
N ASP A 135 21.28 6.00 26.24
CA ASP A 135 21.16 4.96 27.25
C ASP A 135 21.21 3.54 26.65
N ILE A 136 20.63 3.36 25.45
CA ILE A 136 20.55 2.05 24.78
C ILE A 136 21.86 1.74 24.05
N LEU A 137 22.43 2.70 23.32
CA LEU A 137 23.68 2.52 22.57
C LEU A 137 24.91 2.45 23.49
N GLY A 138 24.82 2.97 24.71
CA GLY A 138 25.82 2.76 25.76
C GLY A 138 25.89 1.32 26.28
N THR A 139 24.96 0.44 25.88
CA THR A 139 24.95 -0.98 26.25
C THR A 139 25.44 -1.84 25.09
N SER A 140 26.33 -2.81 25.34
CA SER A 140 26.76 -3.78 24.30
C SER A 140 25.60 -4.68 23.85
N ILE A 141 25.36 -4.78 22.53
CA ILE A 141 24.25 -5.53 21.93
C ILE A 141 24.75 -6.80 21.25
N GLN A 142 25.07 -7.80 22.07
CA GLN A 142 25.74 -9.02 21.58
C GLN A 142 24.87 -9.94 20.71
N THR A 143 23.54 -9.86 20.81
CA THR A 143 22.63 -10.78 20.10
C THR A 143 21.46 -10.05 19.45
N ARG A 144 20.94 -10.64 18.36
CA ARG A 144 19.74 -10.14 17.67
C ARG A 144 18.51 -10.12 18.58
N SER A 145 18.38 -11.13 19.44
CA SER A 145 17.31 -11.18 20.45
C SER A 145 17.41 -10.01 21.43
N LYS A 146 18.64 -9.66 21.87
CA LYS A 146 18.86 -8.51 22.74
C LYS A 146 18.50 -7.20 22.05
N ALA A 147 18.85 -7.03 20.78
CA ALA A 147 18.46 -5.87 19.98
C ALA A 147 16.93 -5.72 19.94
N HIS A 148 16.21 -6.80 19.60
CA HIS A 148 14.74 -6.80 19.57
C HIS A 148 14.12 -6.45 20.93
N GLU A 149 14.67 -6.97 22.04
CA GLU A 149 14.20 -6.63 23.38
C GLU A 149 14.42 -5.16 23.73
N LEU A 150 15.58 -4.61 23.38
CA LEU A 150 15.89 -3.19 23.62
C LEU A 150 14.92 -2.29 22.86
N ILE A 151 14.61 -2.61 21.60
CA ILE A 151 13.61 -1.89 20.80
C ILE A 151 12.23 -2.00 21.47
N LYS A 152 11.79 -3.21 21.85
CA LYS A 152 10.50 -3.39 22.53
C LYS A 152 10.39 -2.55 23.80
N ARG A 153 11.45 -2.48 24.62
CA ARG A 153 11.50 -1.63 25.83
C ARG A 153 11.52 -0.14 25.51
N MET A 154 12.26 0.26 24.48
CA MET A 154 12.33 1.63 23.99
C MET A 154 10.94 2.12 23.56
N LEU A 155 10.24 1.36 22.71
CA LEU A 155 8.88 1.69 22.26
C LEU A 155 7.86 1.70 23.40
N ALA A 156 7.98 0.76 24.35
CA ALA A 156 7.10 0.73 25.52
C ALA A 156 7.16 2.02 26.37
N SER A 157 8.29 2.74 26.36
CA SER A 157 8.43 4.02 27.08
C SER A 157 7.58 5.16 26.51
N LEU A 158 7.16 5.06 25.25
CA LEU A 158 6.22 6.00 24.62
C LEU A 158 4.84 5.93 25.29
N GLY A 159 4.50 4.78 25.89
CA GLY A 159 3.19 4.56 26.51
C GLY A 159 2.03 4.59 25.52
N ASP A 160 2.33 4.40 24.23
CA ASP A 160 1.35 4.20 23.16
C ASP A 160 1.22 2.69 22.85
N PRO A 161 0.05 2.06 23.10
CA PRO A 161 -0.14 0.64 22.86
C PRO A 161 -0.12 0.26 21.37
N TYR A 162 -0.24 1.23 20.45
CA TYR A 162 -0.25 0.98 19.01
C TYR A 162 1.16 1.01 18.39
N THR A 163 2.12 1.69 19.02
CA THR A 163 3.53 1.69 18.60
C THR A 163 4.24 0.44 19.14
N ARG A 164 4.54 -0.51 18.26
CA ARG A 164 5.17 -1.79 18.64
C ARG A 164 6.17 -2.28 17.61
N PHE A 165 7.17 -3.02 18.08
CA PHE A 165 8.12 -3.73 17.24
C PHE A 165 7.61 -5.13 16.94
N LEU A 166 7.73 -5.55 15.69
CA LEU A 166 7.46 -6.91 15.24
C LEU A 166 8.77 -7.55 14.80
N SER A 167 9.17 -8.64 15.47
CA SER A 167 10.27 -9.47 14.97
C SER A 167 9.90 -10.08 13.61
N PRO A 168 10.89 -10.51 12.79
CA PRO A 168 10.62 -11.14 11.50
C PRO A 168 9.61 -12.29 11.57
N ALA A 169 9.65 -13.09 12.63
CA ALA A 169 8.72 -14.19 12.85
C ALA A 169 7.30 -13.72 13.24
N GLU A 170 7.19 -12.69 14.09
CA GLU A 170 5.89 -12.09 14.46
C GLU A 170 5.25 -11.41 13.24
N PHE A 171 6.07 -10.74 12.43
CA PHE A 171 5.64 -10.07 11.22
C PHE A 171 5.22 -11.05 10.12
N SER A 172 6.02 -12.10 9.85
CA SER A 172 5.62 -13.17 8.91
C SER A 172 4.32 -13.84 9.35
N LYS A 173 4.14 -14.13 10.65
CA LYS A 173 2.87 -14.68 11.16
C LYS A 173 1.68 -13.75 10.91
N MET A 174 1.85 -12.45 11.07
CA MET A 174 0.81 -11.46 10.78
C MET A 174 0.49 -11.44 9.28
N ALA A 175 1.52 -11.39 8.43
CA ALA A 175 1.40 -11.36 6.98
C ALA A 175 0.71 -12.61 6.39
N ARG A 176 0.79 -13.77 7.05
CA ARG A 176 0.06 -15.00 6.65
C ARG A 176 -1.46 -14.86 6.70
N TYR A 177 -1.97 -13.96 7.54
CA TYR A 177 -3.42 -13.69 7.63
C TYR A 177 -3.88 -12.61 6.67
N ASP A 178 -2.95 -11.86 6.05
CA ASP A 178 -3.29 -10.81 5.11
C ASP A 178 -3.70 -11.41 3.77
N MET A 179 -4.83 -10.93 3.26
CA MET A 179 -5.26 -11.21 1.90
C MET A 179 -4.39 -10.40 0.94
N THR A 180 -3.77 -11.07 -0.03
CA THR A 180 -3.00 -10.42 -1.09
C THR A 180 -3.91 -9.61 -2.01
N GLY A 181 -3.31 -8.72 -2.81
CA GLY A 181 -4.01 -7.89 -3.80
C GLY A 181 -4.71 -8.67 -4.93
N ILE A 182 -4.66 -10.01 -4.92
CA ILE A 182 -5.35 -10.89 -5.87
C ILE A 182 -6.35 -11.86 -5.21
N GLY A 183 -6.56 -11.75 -3.89
CA GLY A 183 -7.56 -12.56 -3.18
C GLY A 183 -7.10 -13.94 -2.73
N ILE A 184 -5.80 -14.13 -2.48
CA ILE A 184 -5.25 -15.32 -1.82
C ILE A 184 -4.54 -14.97 -0.52
N ASN A 185 -4.47 -15.90 0.42
CA ASN A 185 -3.46 -15.89 1.48
C ASN A 185 -2.46 -17.03 1.29
N ILE A 186 -1.21 -16.77 1.65
CA ILE A 186 -0.10 -17.71 1.44
C ILE A 186 0.58 -18.03 2.76
N ARG A 187 1.08 -19.26 2.86
CA ARG A 187 1.82 -19.76 4.03
C ARG A 187 3.14 -20.37 3.62
N GLU A 188 4.13 -20.19 4.47
CA GLU A 188 5.40 -20.89 4.41
C GLU A 188 5.23 -22.34 4.86
N VAL A 189 5.85 -23.26 4.13
CA VAL A 189 5.91 -24.69 4.42
C VAL A 189 7.35 -25.15 4.20
N SER A 190 7.90 -25.92 5.13
CA SER A 190 9.22 -26.54 4.96
C SER A 190 9.19 -27.49 3.76
N ASP A 191 10.23 -27.45 2.94
CA ASP A 191 10.44 -28.42 1.88
C ASP A 191 11.24 -29.64 2.35
N ASP A 192 11.27 -30.65 1.49
CA ASP A 192 11.86 -31.96 1.79
C ASP A 192 13.39 -31.92 1.94
N ILE A 193 14.03 -30.80 1.57
CA ILE A 193 15.47 -30.57 1.67
C ILE A 193 15.83 -29.44 2.65
N GLY A 194 14.88 -29.04 3.52
CA GLY A 194 15.10 -28.04 4.57
C GLY A 194 14.95 -26.57 4.15
N GLY A 195 14.55 -26.31 2.90
CA GLY A 195 14.18 -24.99 2.40
C GLY A 195 12.74 -24.59 2.75
N VAL A 196 12.33 -23.40 2.29
CA VAL A 196 10.97 -22.88 2.47
C VAL A 196 10.26 -22.76 1.12
N LYS A 197 9.08 -23.36 1.02
CA LYS A 197 8.13 -23.24 -0.10
C LYS A 197 6.91 -22.43 0.35
N LEU A 198 6.27 -21.75 -0.59
CA LEU A 198 5.03 -21.02 -0.32
C LEU A 198 3.84 -21.76 -0.92
N LYS A 199 2.81 -21.96 -0.12
CA LYS A 199 1.54 -22.57 -0.55
C LYS A 199 0.37 -21.63 -0.35
N VAL A 200 -0.60 -21.69 -1.27
CA VAL A 200 -1.89 -21.06 -1.12
C VAL A 200 -2.63 -21.70 0.06
N GLN A 201 -2.80 -20.97 1.14
CA GLN A 201 -3.51 -21.44 2.32
C GLN A 201 -5.02 -21.40 2.11
N GLY A 202 -5.50 -20.44 1.32
CA GLY A 202 -6.90 -20.13 1.09
C GLY A 202 -7.04 -19.02 0.06
N LEU A 203 -8.23 -18.92 -0.51
CA LEU A 203 -8.56 -17.95 -1.54
C LEU A 203 -10.02 -17.52 -1.43
N ILE A 204 -10.32 -16.34 -1.95
CA ILE A 204 -11.69 -15.85 -2.02
C ILE A 204 -12.37 -16.51 -3.22
N LEU A 205 -13.43 -17.29 -2.95
CA LEU A 205 -14.29 -17.83 -3.98
C LEU A 205 -14.85 -16.70 -4.85
N ASP A 206 -14.86 -16.95 -6.15
CA ASP A 206 -15.17 -16.01 -7.24
C ASP A 206 -14.31 -14.72 -7.27
N GLY A 207 -13.21 -14.69 -6.51
CA GLY A 207 -12.21 -13.62 -6.54
C GLY A 207 -11.23 -13.74 -7.72
N PRO A 208 -10.34 -12.75 -7.93
CA PRO A 208 -9.47 -12.70 -9.11
C PRO A 208 -8.61 -13.94 -9.30
N ALA A 209 -7.92 -14.38 -8.24
CA ALA A 209 -7.09 -15.58 -8.28
C ALA A 209 -7.91 -16.85 -8.51
N HIS A 210 -9.09 -16.97 -7.90
CA HIS A 210 -9.99 -18.11 -8.11
C HIS A 210 -10.43 -18.20 -9.56
N THR A 211 -10.91 -17.08 -10.11
CA THR A 211 -11.36 -16.97 -11.51
C THR A 211 -10.23 -17.20 -12.50
N ALA A 212 -9.00 -16.85 -12.13
CA ALA A 212 -7.80 -17.13 -12.91
C ALA A 212 -7.32 -18.60 -12.80
N GLY A 213 -7.94 -19.43 -11.97
CA GLY A 213 -7.64 -20.87 -11.86
C GLY A 213 -6.76 -21.29 -10.68
N VAL A 214 -6.41 -20.36 -9.78
CA VAL A 214 -5.65 -20.67 -8.55
C VAL A 214 -6.51 -21.52 -7.60
N LYS A 215 -5.90 -22.55 -7.03
CA LYS A 215 -6.55 -23.47 -6.10
C LYS A 215 -5.85 -23.48 -4.75
N GLN A 216 -6.61 -23.86 -3.73
CA GLN A 216 -6.07 -24.06 -2.39
C GLN A 216 -5.05 -25.19 -2.42
N GLY A 217 -3.89 -24.98 -1.79
CA GLY A 217 -2.80 -25.95 -1.74
C GLY A 217 -1.78 -25.85 -2.87
N ASP A 218 -2.03 -25.00 -3.88
CA ASP A 218 -1.06 -24.72 -4.94
C ASP A 218 0.26 -24.16 -4.36
N GLU A 219 1.38 -24.56 -4.94
CA GLU A 219 2.70 -24.00 -4.62
C GLU A 219 2.99 -22.80 -5.52
N VAL A 220 3.33 -21.65 -4.95
CA VAL A 220 3.72 -20.46 -5.70
C VAL A 220 5.21 -20.54 -6.02
N LEU A 221 5.55 -20.58 -7.31
CA LEU A 221 6.91 -20.76 -7.80
C LEU A 221 7.56 -19.45 -8.25
N ALA A 222 6.78 -18.55 -8.85
CA ALA A 222 7.27 -17.24 -9.28
C ALA A 222 6.17 -16.18 -9.32
N VAL A 223 6.54 -14.91 -9.16
CA VAL A 223 5.67 -13.74 -9.32
C VAL A 223 6.35 -12.76 -10.29
N ASN A 224 5.68 -12.39 -11.38
CA ASN A 224 6.22 -11.59 -12.48
C ASN A 224 7.57 -12.10 -13.02
N GLY A 225 7.74 -13.43 -13.07
CA GLY A 225 8.98 -14.07 -13.50
C GLY A 225 10.06 -14.18 -12.43
N GLU A 226 9.90 -13.48 -11.29
CA GLU A 226 10.82 -13.58 -10.16
C GLU A 226 10.56 -14.87 -9.37
N ASN A 227 11.60 -15.69 -9.19
CA ASN A 227 11.52 -16.90 -8.38
C ASN A 227 11.30 -16.54 -6.90
N VAL A 228 10.33 -17.19 -6.26
CA VAL A 228 9.96 -16.88 -4.87
C VAL A 228 10.50 -17.87 -3.83
N ARG A 229 11.33 -18.83 -4.23
CA ARG A 229 11.92 -19.82 -3.32
C ARG A 229 12.82 -19.11 -2.30
N GLY A 230 12.65 -19.47 -1.03
CA GLY A 230 13.41 -18.86 0.07
C GLY A 230 12.93 -17.47 0.50
N LYS A 231 12.00 -16.85 -0.22
CA LYS A 231 11.32 -15.63 0.24
C LYS A 231 10.28 -15.96 1.31
N SER A 232 10.06 -15.02 2.20
CA SER A 232 8.99 -15.08 3.19
C SER A 232 7.61 -14.91 2.56
N ALA A 233 6.56 -15.36 3.26
CA ALA A 233 5.18 -15.09 2.88
C ALA A 233 4.92 -13.58 2.75
N PHE A 234 5.57 -12.75 3.56
CA PHE A 234 5.42 -11.29 3.47
C PHE A 234 5.95 -10.73 2.16
N GLU A 235 7.22 -11.03 1.82
CA GLU A 235 7.85 -10.51 0.59
C GLU A 235 7.02 -10.88 -0.63
N VAL A 236 6.53 -12.11 -0.70
CA VAL A 236 5.73 -12.57 -1.84
C VAL A 236 4.34 -11.95 -1.82
N SER A 237 3.70 -11.80 -0.65
CA SER A 237 2.45 -11.05 -0.54
C SER A 237 2.60 -9.61 -1.03
N SER A 238 3.73 -8.95 -0.76
CA SER A 238 4.04 -7.61 -1.27
C SER A 238 4.19 -7.58 -2.80
N LEU A 239 4.82 -8.58 -3.41
CA LEU A 239 4.93 -8.68 -4.88
C LEU A 239 3.56 -8.88 -5.56
N LEU A 240 2.64 -9.58 -4.87
CA LEU A 240 1.27 -9.79 -5.33
C LEU A 240 0.39 -8.55 -5.17
N GLN A 241 0.78 -7.60 -4.31
CA GLN A 241 0.16 -6.29 -4.22
C GLN A 241 0.62 -5.37 -5.37
N GLY A 242 -0.12 -4.30 -5.56
CA GLY A 242 0.12 -3.31 -6.62
C GLY A 242 -1.13 -2.48 -6.87
N PRO A 243 -1.07 -1.51 -7.80
CA PRO A 243 -2.20 -0.65 -8.09
C PRO A 243 -3.42 -1.45 -8.52
N ASN A 244 -4.61 -1.00 -8.09
CA ASN A 244 -5.88 -1.65 -8.45
C ASN A 244 -6.03 -1.75 -9.98
N GLU A 245 -6.67 -2.81 -10.45
CA GLU A 245 -6.91 -3.11 -11.87
C GLU A 245 -5.67 -3.42 -12.72
N THR A 246 -4.46 -3.36 -12.16
CA THR A 246 -3.25 -3.87 -12.83
C THR A 246 -3.19 -5.39 -12.81
N PHE A 247 -2.28 -6.00 -13.56
CA PHE A 247 -2.12 -7.46 -13.59
C PHE A 247 -0.80 -7.89 -12.96
N VAL A 248 -0.82 -9.09 -12.37
CA VAL A 248 0.36 -9.83 -11.90
C VAL A 248 0.36 -11.20 -12.54
N THR A 249 1.52 -11.67 -12.98
CA THR A 249 1.67 -13.04 -13.48
C THR A 249 2.20 -13.90 -12.35
N ILE A 250 1.48 -14.95 -11.99
CA ILE A 250 1.93 -15.92 -10.98
C ILE A 250 2.17 -17.27 -11.65
N LYS A 251 3.28 -17.91 -11.31
CA LYS A 251 3.55 -19.29 -11.72
C LYS A 251 3.26 -20.20 -10.55
N VAL A 252 2.28 -21.09 -10.70
CA VAL A 252 1.83 -22.00 -9.65
C VAL A 252 2.01 -23.45 -10.07
N ARG A 253 2.23 -24.34 -9.10
CA ARG A 253 2.16 -25.80 -9.29
C ARG A 253 0.94 -26.32 -8.56
N HIS A 254 0.09 -27.05 -9.28
CA HIS A 254 -1.12 -27.61 -8.69
C HIS A 254 -0.83 -28.82 -7.80
N GLY A 255 -1.19 -28.75 -6.53
CA GLY A 255 -0.87 -29.80 -5.56
C GLY A 255 0.63 -30.09 -5.43
N ASN A 256 1.00 -31.29 -4.94
CA ASN A 256 2.41 -31.64 -4.72
C ASN A 256 3.16 -32.05 -6.00
N CYS A 257 2.46 -32.63 -6.98
CA CYS A 257 3.08 -33.22 -8.18
C CYS A 257 2.32 -32.88 -9.47
N GLY A 258 1.39 -31.92 -9.43
CA GLY A 258 0.58 -31.56 -10.61
C GLY A 258 1.30 -30.63 -11.59
N PRO A 259 0.59 -30.24 -12.66
CA PRO A 259 1.15 -29.37 -13.69
C PRO A 259 1.51 -28.00 -13.12
N THR A 260 2.44 -27.34 -13.79
CA THR A 260 2.81 -25.95 -13.51
C THR A 260 2.16 -25.04 -14.52
N GLU A 261 1.46 -24.01 -14.06
CA GLU A 261 0.74 -23.05 -14.89
C GLU A 261 1.17 -21.62 -14.56
N SER A 262 1.26 -20.79 -15.60
CA SER A 262 1.45 -19.34 -15.46
C SER A 262 0.10 -18.66 -15.65
N LEU A 263 -0.40 -18.04 -14.59
CA LEU A 263 -1.73 -17.42 -14.53
C LEU A 263 -1.56 -15.91 -14.46
N GLN A 264 -2.22 -15.19 -15.36
CA GLN A 264 -2.32 -13.73 -15.27
C GLN A 264 -3.54 -13.38 -14.42
N VAL A 265 -3.30 -12.72 -13.28
CA VAL A 265 -4.33 -12.42 -12.29
C VAL A 265 -4.47 -10.91 -12.18
N GLN A 266 -5.71 -10.43 -12.24
CA GLN A 266 -5.99 -9.03 -12.00
C GLN A 266 -5.83 -8.71 -10.52
N ARG A 267 -5.10 -7.65 -10.20
CA ARG A 267 -5.07 -7.08 -8.87
C ARG A 267 -6.39 -6.39 -8.62
N GLN A 268 -7.11 -6.88 -7.64
CA GLN A 268 -8.34 -6.28 -7.17
C GLN A 268 -8.23 -6.22 -5.65
N LEU A 269 -8.52 -5.06 -5.08
CA LEU A 269 -8.90 -5.01 -3.67
C LEU A 269 -10.14 -5.88 -3.51
N VAL A 270 -9.95 -7.12 -3.04
CA VAL A 270 -11.05 -8.08 -2.89
C VAL A 270 -11.85 -7.73 -1.65
N ALA A 271 -12.53 -6.61 -1.74
CA ALA A 271 -13.52 -6.19 -0.78
C ALA A 271 -14.81 -6.96 -1.08
N ARG A 272 -15.41 -7.55 -0.05
CA ARG A 272 -16.81 -7.96 -0.11
C ARG A 272 -17.66 -6.72 0.10
N THR A 273 -18.92 -6.76 -0.33
CA THR A 273 -19.81 -5.64 -0.04
C THR A 273 -19.89 -5.40 1.48
N PRO A 274 -19.52 -4.21 1.98
CA PRO A 274 -19.59 -3.93 3.41
C PRO A 274 -20.96 -3.38 3.82
N VAL A 275 -21.90 -3.27 2.88
CA VAL A 275 -23.18 -2.58 3.04
C VAL A 275 -24.33 -3.58 3.09
N PHE A 276 -25.13 -3.48 4.15
CA PHE A 276 -26.43 -4.14 4.26
C PHE A 276 -27.50 -3.07 4.28
N TYR A 277 -28.59 -3.23 3.53
CA TYR A 277 -29.63 -2.23 3.48
C TYR A 277 -31.02 -2.83 3.40
N ARG A 278 -32.01 -2.10 3.93
CA ARG A 278 -33.42 -2.47 3.88
C ARG A 278 -34.31 -1.24 4.09
N LEU A 279 -35.53 -1.32 3.57
CA LEU A 279 -36.56 -0.32 3.83
C LEU A 279 -37.25 -0.65 5.15
N GLU A 280 -37.32 0.33 6.05
CA GLU A 280 -37.96 0.21 7.36
C GLU A 280 -39.19 1.12 7.41
N GLN A 281 -40.31 0.62 7.90
CA GLN A 281 -41.50 1.44 8.10
C GLN A 281 -41.41 2.18 9.44
N VAL A 282 -41.65 3.49 9.41
CA VAL A 282 -41.76 4.29 10.64
C VAL A 282 -43.18 4.13 11.17
N SER A 283 -43.31 3.78 12.45
CA SER A 283 -44.61 3.54 13.09
C SER A 283 -45.60 4.68 12.84
N ASN A 284 -46.80 4.34 12.36
CA ASN A 284 -47.97 5.22 12.22
C ASN A 284 -47.91 6.34 11.16
N GLY A 285 -47.11 6.22 10.10
CA GLY A 285 -47.12 7.16 8.97
C GLY A 285 -46.85 6.50 7.60
N PRO A 286 -47.05 7.24 6.48
CA PRO A 286 -46.71 6.77 5.13
C PRO A 286 -45.19 6.80 4.85
N THR A 287 -44.39 7.19 5.84
CA THR A 287 -42.98 7.50 5.69
C THR A 287 -42.12 6.26 5.95
N SER A 288 -41.30 5.89 4.99
CA SER A 288 -40.34 4.81 5.13
C SER A 288 -38.91 5.33 5.28
N ALA A 289 -38.13 4.70 6.14
CA ALA A 289 -36.72 4.99 6.34
C ALA A 289 -35.85 4.00 5.54
N GLY A 290 -34.87 4.51 4.80
CA GLY A 290 -33.84 3.69 4.18
C GLY A 290 -32.74 3.37 5.20
N TYR A 291 -32.79 2.18 5.80
CA TYR A 291 -31.74 1.74 6.73
C TYR A 291 -30.57 1.14 5.95
N MET A 292 -29.37 1.65 6.20
CA MET A 292 -28.12 1.14 5.63
C MET A 292 -27.10 0.96 6.75
N ARG A 293 -26.57 -0.26 6.90
CA ARG A 293 -25.48 -0.57 7.80
C ARG A 293 -24.19 -0.75 7.02
N LEU A 294 -23.17 0.03 7.37
CA LEU A 294 -21.82 -0.07 6.81
C LEU A 294 -20.89 -0.71 7.84
N LYS A 295 -20.46 -1.95 7.60
CA LYS A 295 -19.63 -2.72 8.54
C LYS A 295 -18.15 -2.31 8.56
N GLU A 296 -17.62 -1.86 7.43
CA GLU A 296 -16.21 -1.45 7.30
C GLU A 296 -16.06 -0.47 6.13
N PHE A 297 -15.03 0.38 6.19
CA PHE A 297 -14.66 1.26 5.09
C PHE A 297 -13.68 0.53 4.17
N ASN A 298 -14.17 -0.32 3.27
CA ASN A 298 -13.33 -0.99 2.27
C ASN A 298 -13.45 -0.32 0.88
N ALA A 299 -12.74 -0.87 -0.13
CA ALA A 299 -12.70 -0.30 -1.48
C ALA A 299 -14.07 -0.24 -2.18
N LEU A 300 -15.02 -1.11 -1.80
CA LEU A 300 -16.38 -1.11 -2.36
C LEU A 300 -17.35 -0.21 -1.60
N ALA A 301 -17.01 0.22 -0.38
CA ALA A 301 -17.93 0.90 0.54
C ALA A 301 -18.68 2.07 -0.09
N ARG A 302 -17.98 2.97 -0.80
CA ARG A 302 -18.60 4.12 -1.46
C ARG A 302 -19.59 3.71 -2.53
N LYS A 303 -19.17 2.83 -3.45
CA LYS A 303 -19.99 2.37 -4.58
C LYS A 303 -21.24 1.66 -4.06
N ASP A 304 -21.07 0.74 -3.14
CA ASP A 304 -22.16 -0.08 -2.62
C ASP A 304 -23.14 0.73 -1.79
N LEU A 305 -22.65 1.69 -1.00
CA LEU A 305 -23.50 2.60 -0.25
C LEU A 305 -24.32 3.50 -1.18
N PHE A 306 -23.70 4.03 -2.24
CA PHE A 306 -24.41 4.82 -3.24
C PHE A 306 -25.50 3.99 -3.97
N ILE A 307 -25.20 2.76 -4.35
CA ILE A 307 -26.17 1.84 -4.97
C ILE A 307 -27.32 1.55 -3.99
N ALA A 308 -27.02 1.28 -2.72
CA ALA A 308 -28.02 1.06 -1.67
C ALA A 308 -28.92 2.30 -1.48
N MET A 309 -28.33 3.50 -1.42
CA MET A 309 -29.07 4.77 -1.33
C MET A 309 -30.06 4.92 -2.48
N LYS A 310 -29.60 4.74 -3.73
CA LYS A 310 -30.47 4.83 -4.91
C LYS A 310 -31.60 3.82 -4.89
N ARG A 311 -31.30 2.55 -4.60
CA ARG A 311 -32.33 1.50 -4.51
C ARG A 311 -33.36 1.79 -3.42
N LEU A 312 -32.92 2.26 -2.25
CA LEU A 312 -33.84 2.63 -1.16
C LEU A 312 -34.68 3.86 -1.52
N GLN A 313 -34.12 4.83 -2.22
CA GLN A 313 -34.86 5.98 -2.75
C GLN A 313 -35.95 5.53 -3.73
N ASP A 314 -35.61 4.66 -4.68
CA ASP A 314 -36.56 4.08 -5.65
C ASP A 314 -37.65 3.24 -4.96
N MET A 315 -37.35 2.64 -3.81
CA MET A 315 -38.29 1.93 -2.95
C MET A 315 -39.15 2.85 -2.06
N GLY A 316 -38.98 4.17 -2.12
CA GLY A 316 -39.81 5.13 -1.39
C GLY A 316 -39.22 5.60 -0.05
N ALA A 317 -37.94 5.40 0.21
CA ALA A 317 -37.29 5.95 1.41
C ALA A 317 -37.37 7.48 1.43
N SER A 318 -37.95 8.05 2.48
CA SER A 318 -38.07 9.50 2.66
C SER A 318 -36.86 10.11 3.37
N PHE A 319 -36.11 9.30 4.10
CA PHE A 319 -34.85 9.67 4.76
C PHE A 319 -33.98 8.42 4.96
N PHE A 320 -32.69 8.62 5.24
CA PHE A 320 -31.73 7.53 5.43
C PHE A 320 -31.25 7.42 6.87
N ILE A 321 -31.01 6.20 7.31
CA ILE A 321 -30.32 5.89 8.56
C ILE A 321 -29.01 5.18 8.17
N LEU A 322 -27.87 5.83 8.39
CA LEU A 322 -26.55 5.22 8.23
C LEU A 322 -26.06 4.68 9.58
N ASP A 323 -26.10 3.36 9.73
CA ASP A 323 -25.63 2.66 10.92
C ASP A 323 -24.15 2.29 10.79
N LEU A 324 -23.32 2.95 11.58
CA LEU A 324 -21.87 2.72 11.70
C LEU A 324 -21.50 1.97 12.99
N ARG A 325 -22.47 1.42 13.73
CA ARG A 325 -22.16 0.65 14.94
C ARG A 325 -21.41 -0.62 14.59
N ASP A 326 -20.43 -0.93 15.44
CA ASP A 326 -19.48 -2.03 15.29
C ASP A 326 -18.59 -1.91 14.02
N ASN A 327 -18.52 -0.73 13.40
CA ASN A 327 -17.58 -0.45 12.32
C ASN A 327 -16.23 -0.05 12.93
N LEU A 328 -15.20 -0.89 12.72
CA LEU A 328 -13.86 -0.69 13.25
C LEU A 328 -13.00 0.30 12.42
N GLY A 329 -13.58 0.89 11.36
CA GLY A 329 -12.90 1.76 10.43
C GLY A 329 -12.56 1.07 9.12
N GLY A 330 -11.36 1.35 8.59
CA GLY A 330 -10.89 0.86 7.30
C GLY A 330 -10.13 1.94 6.54
N LEU A 331 -10.25 1.93 5.21
CA LEU A 331 -9.67 2.92 4.31
C LEU A 331 -10.22 4.32 4.63
N VAL A 332 -9.32 5.20 5.08
CA VAL A 332 -9.64 6.60 5.40
C VAL A 332 -10.25 7.31 4.19
N GLU A 333 -9.68 7.08 3.00
CA GLU A 333 -10.17 7.67 1.75
C GLU A 333 -11.62 7.27 1.44
N ALA A 334 -11.99 6.01 1.69
CA ALA A 334 -13.37 5.57 1.51
C ALA A 334 -14.33 6.32 2.45
N GLY A 335 -13.89 6.61 3.68
CA GLY A 335 -14.66 7.44 4.62
C GLY A 335 -14.84 8.88 4.14
N ILE A 336 -13.78 9.51 3.61
CA ILE A 336 -13.84 10.85 3.03
C ILE A 336 -14.81 10.88 1.84
N GLU A 337 -14.69 9.93 0.92
CA GLU A 337 -15.55 9.84 -0.26
C GLU A 337 -17.01 9.55 0.09
N ILE A 338 -17.28 8.74 1.12
CA ILE A 338 -18.65 8.53 1.63
C ILE A 338 -19.20 9.81 2.26
N ALA A 339 -18.41 10.54 3.06
CA ALA A 339 -18.85 11.79 3.67
C ALA A 339 -19.27 12.83 2.62
N LYS A 340 -18.59 12.86 1.46
CA LYS A 340 -18.97 13.69 0.31
C LYS A 340 -20.37 13.37 -0.23
N LEU A 341 -20.89 12.15 -0.08
CA LEU A 341 -22.26 11.80 -0.52
C LEU A 341 -23.35 12.55 0.27
N PHE A 342 -23.03 13.05 1.47
CA PHE A 342 -23.97 13.71 2.38
C PHE A 342 -23.78 15.23 2.47
N ARG A 343 -22.86 15.80 1.69
CA ARG A 343 -22.63 17.25 1.64
C ARG A 343 -23.50 17.91 0.57
N SER A 344 -24.06 19.07 0.90
CA SER A 344 -24.95 19.85 0.05
C SER A 344 -24.30 20.31 -1.27
N ASP A 345 -22.98 20.57 -1.27
CA ASP A 345 -22.26 21.08 -2.45
C ASP A 345 -21.88 19.99 -3.47
N SER A 346 -22.13 18.71 -3.14
CA SER A 346 -21.80 17.55 -3.97
C SER A 346 -23.02 16.74 -4.39
N ILE A 347 -24.22 17.21 -4.05
CA ILE A 347 -25.49 16.67 -4.55
C ILE A 347 -25.89 17.49 -5.78
N CYS A 348 -25.33 17.16 -6.93
CA CYS A 348 -26.10 17.28 -8.17
C CYS A 348 -26.89 15.98 -8.29
N LEU A 349 -28.13 16.01 -7.78
CA LEU A 349 -29.15 15.01 -8.10
C LEU A 349 -29.65 15.23 -9.53
#